data_AF-A0A010QH30-F1
#
_entry.id   AF-A0A010QH30-F1
#
_cell.length_a   1.000
_cell.length_b   1.000
_cell.length_c   1.000
_cell.angle_alpha   90.00
_cell.angle_beta   90.00
_cell.angle_gamma   90.00
#
_symmetry.space_group_name_H-M   'P 1'
#
loop_
_entity.id
_entity.type
_entity.pdbx_description
1 polymer ?
#
loop_
_entity_poly.entity_id
_entity_poly.type
_entity_poly.pdbx_seq_one_letter_code
_entity_poly.pdbx_strand_id
1 'polypeptide(L)'
;MLSDVIEALQRATSSSLEFNIDKDLPERYTLTDLARDLSEVEHLPQIHTLSALSLCLRNADRIDQGSQDQESIAQLSSHALGLLSNSSGSLLNTDPALAEQALDILRSLVVRFSPSLDDQCLILIAAYTDCKRTWTTANAGLYAREILRHSLEDAHKQAFISSVVLEGFIRPIFSRTSSSRLTSTGRKAHFADNSQDQSTPGVSADTDDAKPWKTTQTHAITVFSWAVEQSDVGHTSAIK
;
A
#
# COMPACT_ATOMS: atom_id res chain seq x y z
N MET A 1 -23.60 -1.11 -12.96
CA MET A 1 -23.98 -1.32 -11.54
C MET A 1 -23.19 -0.41 -10.61
N LEU A 2 -21.85 -0.44 -10.67
CA LEU A 2 -21.03 0.44 -9.82
C LEU A 2 -21.33 1.92 -10.07
N SER A 3 -21.58 2.31 -11.33
CA SER A 3 -22.02 3.66 -11.70
C SER A 3 -23.28 4.10 -10.95
N ASP A 4 -24.28 3.22 -10.84
CA ASP A 4 -25.55 3.51 -10.16
C ASP A 4 -25.34 3.74 -8.65
N VAL A 5 -24.46 2.93 -8.04
CA VAL A 5 -24.06 3.08 -6.63
C VAL A 5 -23.32 4.40 -6.41
N ILE A 6 -22.45 4.79 -7.34
CA ILE A 6 -21.72 6.06 -7.29
C ILE A 6 -22.69 7.24 -7.39
N GLU A 7 -23.64 7.19 -8.33
CA GLU A 7 -24.67 8.22 -8.45
C GLU A 7 -25.53 8.31 -7.18
N ALA A 8 -25.87 7.18 -6.56
CA ALA A 8 -26.59 7.13 -5.30
C ALA A 8 -25.80 7.76 -4.15
N LEU A 9 -24.50 7.45 -4.03
CA LEU A 9 -23.61 8.07 -3.04
C LEU A 9 -23.47 9.57 -3.25
N GLN A 10 -23.34 10.03 -4.50
CA GLN A 10 -23.25 11.45 -4.83
C GLN A 10 -24.55 12.19 -4.51
N ARG A 11 -25.71 11.58 -4.80
CA ARG A 11 -27.02 12.13 -4.41
C ARG A 11 -27.14 12.24 -2.90
N ALA A 12 -26.80 11.20 -2.14
CA ALA A 12 -26.85 11.20 -0.68
C ALA A 12 -25.98 12.33 -0.09
N THR A 13 -24.76 12.48 -0.63
CA THR A 13 -23.80 13.52 -0.19
C THR A 13 -24.30 14.93 -0.51
N SER A 14 -24.98 15.11 -1.65
CA SER A 14 -25.39 16.43 -2.16
C SER A 14 -26.77 16.89 -1.66
N SER A 15 -27.67 15.97 -1.31
CA SER A 15 -29.07 16.27 -0.98
C SER A 15 -29.45 16.01 0.48
N SER A 16 -28.50 15.65 1.34
CA SER A 16 -28.73 15.20 2.73
C SER A 16 -29.72 14.02 2.84
N LEU A 17 -29.95 13.29 1.74
CA LEU A 17 -30.70 12.04 1.77
C LEU A 17 -29.83 10.96 2.42
N GLU A 18 -30.44 10.13 3.26
CA GLU A 18 -29.77 8.95 3.80
C GLU A 18 -29.56 7.91 2.70
N PHE A 19 -28.32 7.45 2.56
CA PHE A 19 -27.99 6.32 1.69
C PHE A 19 -28.55 5.03 2.32
N ASN A 20 -29.36 4.28 1.58
CA ASN A 20 -30.00 3.06 2.05
C ASN A 20 -29.43 1.85 1.32
N ILE A 21 -28.67 1.02 2.05
CA ILE A 21 -28.01 -0.18 1.51
C ILE A 21 -29.00 -1.12 0.82
N ASP A 22 -30.22 -1.27 1.33
CA ASP A 22 -31.20 -2.19 0.74
C ASP A 22 -31.81 -1.69 -0.57
N LYS A 23 -31.77 -0.37 -0.82
CA LYS A 23 -32.34 0.26 -2.02
C LYS A 23 -31.28 0.66 -3.05
N ASP A 24 -30.14 1.12 -2.57
CA ASP A 24 -29.10 1.74 -3.38
C ASP A 24 -27.98 0.75 -3.76
N LEU A 25 -27.87 -0.40 -3.07
CA LEU A 25 -27.04 -1.52 -3.53
C LEU A 25 -27.88 -2.57 -4.28
N PRO A 26 -27.32 -3.21 -5.31
CA PRO A 26 -27.97 -4.34 -5.95
C PRO A 26 -28.20 -5.48 -4.96
N GLU A 27 -29.27 -6.26 -5.17
CA GLU A 27 -29.59 -7.41 -4.32
C GLU A 27 -28.52 -8.51 -4.40
N ARG A 28 -28.00 -8.79 -5.60
CA ARG A 28 -26.90 -9.73 -5.86
C ARG A 28 -26.01 -9.24 -6.97
N TYR A 29 -24.71 -9.52 -6.86
CA TYR A 29 -23.71 -9.19 -7.87
C TYR A 29 -22.49 -10.10 -7.75
N THR A 30 -21.64 -10.13 -8.77
CA THR A 30 -20.40 -10.94 -8.75
C THR A 30 -19.15 -10.06 -8.66
N LEU A 31 -18.02 -10.65 -8.29
CA LEU A 31 -16.72 -9.95 -8.35
C LEU A 31 -16.35 -9.58 -9.79
N THR A 32 -16.78 -10.37 -10.77
CA THR A 32 -16.58 -10.09 -12.19
C THR A 32 -17.34 -8.84 -12.64
N ASP A 33 -18.56 -8.62 -12.12
CA ASP A 33 -19.30 -7.39 -12.40
C ASP A 33 -18.60 -6.17 -11.81
N LEU A 34 -18.09 -6.27 -10.58
CA LEU A 34 -17.32 -5.19 -9.95
C LEU A 34 -16.03 -4.88 -10.72
N ALA A 35 -15.29 -5.90 -11.15
CA ALA A 35 -14.05 -5.74 -11.91
C ALA A 35 -14.29 -5.11 -13.29
N ARG A 36 -15.36 -5.53 -13.98
CA ARG A 36 -15.77 -4.97 -15.28
C ARG A 36 -16.20 -3.51 -15.14
N ASP A 37 -17.11 -3.23 -14.22
CA ASP A 37 -17.63 -1.89 -14.00
C ASP A 37 -16.53 -0.92 -13.54
N LEU A 38 -15.53 -1.40 -12.78
CA LEU A 38 -14.39 -0.57 -12.38
C LEU A 38 -13.62 -0.03 -13.59
N SER A 39 -13.43 -0.84 -14.64
CA SER A 39 -12.79 -0.41 -15.88
C SER A 39 -13.65 0.57 -16.69
N GLU A 40 -14.98 0.44 -16.62
CA GLU A 40 -15.89 1.38 -17.30
C GLU A 40 -15.95 2.74 -16.61
N VAL A 41 -15.74 2.76 -15.30
CA VAL A 41 -15.94 3.92 -14.42
C VAL A 41 -14.64 4.70 -14.14
N GLU A 42 -13.55 4.38 -14.84
CA GLU A 42 -12.24 5.03 -14.68
C GLU A 42 -12.27 6.55 -14.94
N HIS A 43 -13.30 7.05 -15.64
CA HIS A 43 -13.52 8.46 -15.93
C HIS A 43 -14.18 9.25 -14.78
N LEU A 44 -14.72 8.59 -13.75
CA LEU A 44 -15.35 9.23 -12.59
C LEU A 44 -14.34 9.57 -11.49
N PRO A 45 -14.69 10.45 -10.52
CA PRO A 45 -13.78 10.78 -9.43
C PRO A 45 -13.40 9.56 -8.59
N GLN A 46 -12.09 9.27 -8.50
CA GLN A 46 -11.54 8.08 -7.85
C GLN A 46 -12.08 7.85 -6.44
N ILE A 47 -12.23 8.91 -5.63
CA ILE A 47 -12.71 8.77 -4.26
C ILE A 47 -14.12 8.16 -4.16
N HIS A 48 -15.01 8.50 -5.09
CA HIS A 48 -16.38 7.97 -5.11
C HIS A 48 -16.41 6.54 -5.65
N THR A 49 -15.62 6.25 -6.69
CA THR A 49 -15.46 4.90 -7.22
C THR A 49 -14.94 3.95 -6.15
N LEU A 50 -13.93 4.36 -5.37
CA LEU A 50 -13.38 3.55 -4.30
C LEU A 50 -14.34 3.40 -3.12
N SER A 51 -15.07 4.46 -2.76
CA SER A 51 -16.09 4.38 -1.71
C SER A 51 -17.21 3.41 -2.09
N ALA A 52 -17.68 3.44 -3.34
CA ALA A 52 -18.68 2.50 -3.86
C ALA A 52 -18.14 1.07 -3.86
N LEU A 53 -16.89 0.87 -4.32
CA LEU A 53 -16.26 -0.44 -4.36
C LEU A 53 -16.05 -1.02 -2.95
N SER A 54 -15.55 -0.21 -2.01
CA SER A 54 -15.43 -0.59 -0.59
C SER A 54 -16.79 -1.01 -0.03
N LEU A 55 -17.85 -0.23 -0.31
CA LEU A 55 -19.19 -0.53 0.17
C LEU A 55 -19.72 -1.85 -0.37
N CYS A 56 -19.54 -2.15 -1.66
CA CYS A 56 -19.89 -3.44 -2.24
C CYS A 56 -19.09 -4.58 -1.58
N LEU A 57 -17.77 -4.45 -1.48
CA LEU A 57 -16.92 -5.50 -0.89
C LEU A 57 -17.20 -5.77 0.60
N ARG A 58 -17.68 -4.76 1.34
CA ARG A 58 -18.14 -4.90 2.73
C ARG A 58 -19.44 -5.68 2.86
N ASN A 59 -20.33 -5.63 1.86
CA ASN A 59 -21.59 -6.38 1.82
C ASN A 59 -21.46 -7.69 1.02
N ALA A 60 -20.50 -8.55 1.39
CA ALA A 60 -20.22 -9.79 0.66
C ALA A 60 -21.30 -10.86 0.77
N ASP A 61 -22.28 -10.71 1.66
CA ASP A 61 -23.51 -11.51 1.67
C ASP A 61 -24.29 -11.43 0.36
N ARG A 62 -24.08 -10.34 -0.39
CA ARG A 62 -24.68 -10.09 -1.72
C ARG A 62 -23.77 -10.50 -2.87
N ILE A 63 -22.54 -10.93 -2.58
CA ILE A 63 -21.57 -11.35 -3.59
C ILE A 63 -21.76 -12.84 -3.88
N ASP A 64 -22.26 -13.15 -5.07
CA ASP A 64 -22.32 -14.53 -5.55
C ASP A 64 -20.94 -14.95 -6.04
N GLN A 65 -20.39 -16.01 -5.44
CA GLN A 65 -19.09 -16.57 -5.84
C GLN A 65 -19.22 -17.31 -7.17
N GLY A 66 -18.41 -16.90 -8.14
CA GLY A 66 -18.35 -17.45 -9.48
C GLY A 66 -17.05 -18.21 -9.76
N SER A 67 -17.02 -18.94 -10.88
CA SER A 67 -15.82 -19.68 -11.32
C SER A 67 -14.69 -18.76 -11.82
N GLN A 68 -14.98 -17.50 -12.14
CA GLN A 68 -14.03 -16.48 -12.63
C GLN A 68 -13.58 -15.49 -11.54
N ASP A 69 -13.83 -15.83 -10.27
CA ASP A 69 -13.53 -14.92 -9.16
C ASP A 69 -12.03 -14.66 -9.01
N GLN A 70 -11.17 -15.64 -9.30
CA GLN A 70 -9.71 -15.48 -9.13
C GLN A 70 -9.11 -14.38 -10.01
N GLU A 71 -9.52 -14.29 -11.27
CA GLU A 71 -9.08 -13.21 -12.17
C GLU A 71 -9.62 -11.85 -11.70
N SER A 72 -10.88 -11.82 -11.28
CA SER A 72 -11.54 -10.61 -10.78
C SER A 72 -10.88 -10.11 -9.48
N ILE A 73 -10.55 -11.03 -8.56
CA ILE A 73 -9.82 -10.74 -7.32
C ILE A 73 -8.43 -10.18 -7.64
N ALA A 74 -7.70 -10.80 -8.57
CA ALA A 74 -6.39 -10.33 -8.99
C ALA A 74 -6.47 -8.93 -9.60
N GLN A 75 -7.45 -8.66 -10.47
CA GLN A 75 -7.66 -7.34 -11.07
C GLN A 75 -7.99 -6.27 -10.02
N LEU A 76 -8.94 -6.53 -9.12
CA LEU A 76 -9.35 -5.59 -8.08
C LEU A 76 -8.21 -5.31 -7.08
N SER A 77 -7.46 -6.35 -6.70
CA SER A 77 -6.31 -6.22 -5.82
C SER A 77 -5.17 -5.43 -6.48
N SER A 78 -4.85 -5.71 -7.74
CA SER A 78 -3.86 -4.98 -8.52
C SER A 78 -4.23 -3.50 -8.67
N HIS A 79 -5.52 -3.20 -8.88
CA HIS A 79 -5.98 -1.82 -8.95
C HIS A 79 -5.81 -1.10 -7.61
N ALA A 80 -6.22 -1.72 -6.49
CA ALA A 80 -6.03 -1.15 -5.16
C ALA A 80 -4.54 -0.92 -4.83
N LEU A 81 -3.67 -1.87 -5.19
CA LEU A 81 -2.22 -1.75 -5.01
C LEU A 81 -1.60 -0.65 -5.90
N GLY A 82 -2.09 -0.53 -7.13
CA GLY A 82 -1.69 0.54 -8.06
C GLY A 82 -1.99 1.93 -7.51
N LEU A 83 -3.08 2.08 -6.75
CA LEU A 83 -3.43 3.34 -6.08
C LEU A 83 -2.55 3.67 -4.88
N LEU A 84 -1.94 2.67 -4.25
CA LEU A 84 -0.97 2.87 -3.17
C LEU A 84 0.41 3.27 -3.69
N SER A 85 0.71 2.94 -4.95
CA SER A 85 1.96 3.28 -5.62
C SER A 85 1.82 4.60 -6.39
N ASN A 86 2.87 5.42 -6.45
CA ASN A 86 2.86 6.65 -7.24
C ASN A 86 3.55 6.43 -8.60
N SER A 87 2.93 6.85 -9.69
CA SER A 87 3.51 6.70 -11.05
C SER A 87 4.71 7.64 -11.31
N SER A 88 4.92 8.64 -10.45
CA SER A 88 5.90 9.72 -10.63
C SER A 88 7.24 9.51 -9.90
N GLY A 89 7.61 8.28 -9.56
CA GLY A 89 8.91 7.95 -8.97
C GLY A 89 8.98 7.95 -7.44
N SER A 90 7.94 8.44 -6.75
CA SER A 90 7.73 8.20 -5.31
C SER A 90 7.12 6.82 -5.09
N LEU A 91 7.60 6.08 -4.08
CA LEU A 91 7.11 4.73 -3.79
C LEU A 91 5.66 4.72 -3.27
N LEU A 92 5.21 5.79 -2.59
CA LEU A 92 3.89 5.84 -1.96
C LEU A 92 3.01 6.97 -2.51
N ASN A 93 1.70 6.70 -2.53
CA ASN A 93 0.67 7.73 -2.65
C ASN A 93 0.62 8.59 -1.38
N THR A 94 0.66 9.91 -1.56
CA THR A 94 0.67 10.89 -0.48
C THR A 94 -0.73 11.32 -0.04
N ASP A 95 -1.78 10.96 -0.77
CA ASP A 95 -3.17 11.22 -0.36
C ASP A 95 -3.61 10.17 0.69
N PRO A 96 -3.73 10.57 1.98
CA PRO A 96 -4.04 9.63 3.04
C PRO A 96 -5.47 9.10 2.97
N ALA A 97 -6.42 9.86 2.41
CA ALA A 97 -7.82 9.44 2.30
C ALA A 97 -7.97 8.38 1.20
N LEU A 98 -7.30 8.58 0.06
CA LEU A 98 -7.28 7.60 -1.01
C LEU A 98 -6.52 6.33 -0.62
N ALA A 99 -5.39 6.46 0.07
CA ALA A 99 -4.66 5.31 0.61
C ALA A 99 -5.50 4.50 1.61
N GLU A 100 -6.26 5.16 2.49
CA GLU A 100 -7.19 4.50 3.41
C GLU A 100 -8.25 3.68 2.67
N GLN A 101 -8.88 4.25 1.63
CA GLN A 101 -9.90 3.56 0.84
C GLN A 101 -9.32 2.38 0.06
N ALA A 102 -8.14 2.55 -0.56
CA ALA A 102 -7.44 1.48 -1.26
C ALA A 102 -7.08 0.33 -0.32
N LEU A 103 -6.59 0.63 0.89
CA LEU A 103 -6.30 -0.39 1.91
C LEU A 103 -7.56 -1.06 2.44
N ASP A 104 -8.69 -0.35 2.53
CA ASP A 104 -9.96 -0.95 2.95
C ASP A 104 -10.52 -1.95 1.94
N ILE A 105 -10.41 -1.62 0.64
CA ILE A 105 -10.72 -2.54 -0.47
C ILE A 105 -9.81 -3.76 -0.39
N LEU A 106 -8.50 -3.55 -0.29
CA LEU A 106 -7.52 -4.63 -0.25
C LEU A 106 -7.72 -5.52 0.98
N ARG A 107 -8.00 -4.94 2.14
CA ARG A 107 -8.37 -5.67 3.37
C ARG A 107 -9.59 -6.54 3.14
N SER A 108 -10.65 -6.00 2.57
CA SER A 108 -11.88 -6.76 2.30
C SER A 108 -11.61 -7.94 1.37
N LEU A 109 -10.78 -7.73 0.34
CA LEU A 109 -10.34 -8.80 -0.56
C LEU A 109 -9.52 -9.86 0.18
N VAL A 110 -8.54 -9.45 0.98
CA VAL A 110 -7.63 -10.34 1.71
C VAL A 110 -8.34 -11.21 2.74
N VAL A 111 -9.21 -10.60 3.54
CA VAL A 111 -9.92 -11.30 4.61
C VAL A 111 -10.93 -12.31 4.05
N ARG A 112 -11.54 -12.02 2.90
CA ARG A 112 -12.67 -12.81 2.39
C ARG A 112 -12.31 -13.79 1.27
N PHE A 113 -11.35 -13.41 0.44
CA PHE A 113 -11.05 -14.12 -0.80
C PHE A 113 -9.58 -14.55 -0.92
N SER A 114 -8.72 -14.15 0.04
CA SER A 114 -7.32 -14.58 0.13
C SER A 114 -6.54 -14.49 -1.19
N PRO A 115 -6.41 -13.28 -1.79
CA PRO A 115 -5.61 -13.07 -2.98
C PRO A 115 -4.14 -13.40 -2.70
N SER A 116 -3.45 -13.88 -3.72
CA SER A 116 -1.99 -14.00 -3.67
C SER A 116 -1.37 -12.61 -3.81
N LEU A 117 -0.74 -12.10 -2.75
CA LEU A 117 0.04 -10.85 -2.78
C LEU A 117 1.53 -11.18 -2.87
N ASP A 118 2.24 -10.48 -3.74
CA ASP A 118 3.69 -10.64 -3.86
C ASP A 118 4.45 -9.90 -2.73
N ASP A 119 5.73 -10.22 -2.61
CA ASP A 119 6.61 -9.65 -1.59
C ASP A 119 6.72 -8.12 -1.65
N GLN A 120 6.69 -7.54 -2.86
CA GLN A 120 6.80 -6.09 -3.04
C GLN A 120 5.52 -5.37 -2.61
N CYS A 121 4.35 -5.96 -2.89
CA CYS A 121 3.06 -5.50 -2.41
C CYS A 121 3.01 -5.54 -0.88
N LEU A 122 3.53 -6.60 -0.25
CA LEU A 122 3.60 -6.69 1.20
C LEU A 122 4.55 -5.64 1.81
N ILE A 123 5.70 -5.35 1.18
CA ILE A 123 6.56 -4.23 1.58
C ILE A 123 5.83 -2.89 1.45
N LEU A 124 5.12 -2.67 0.33
CA LEU A 124 4.33 -1.47 0.07
C LEU A 124 3.28 -1.25 1.18
N ILE A 125 2.53 -2.30 1.52
CA ILE A 125 1.51 -2.26 2.58
C ILE A 125 2.16 -2.01 3.95
N ALA A 126 3.31 -2.63 4.24
CA ALA A 126 4.05 -2.40 5.49
C ALA A 126 4.44 -0.93 5.69
N ALA A 127 4.66 -0.19 4.60
CA ALA A 127 5.00 1.23 4.68
C ALA A 127 3.86 2.11 5.22
N TYR A 128 2.60 1.63 5.16
CA TYR A 128 1.40 2.29 5.68
C TYR A 128 1.04 1.88 7.12
N THR A 129 1.87 1.10 7.81
CA THR A 129 1.55 0.65 9.17
C THR A 129 1.69 1.77 10.23
N ASP A 130 2.54 2.76 9.99
CA ASP A 130 2.83 3.84 10.95
C ASP A 130 1.87 5.03 10.78
N CYS A 131 0.91 5.17 11.69
CA CYS A 131 -0.07 6.26 11.69
C CYS A 131 0.50 7.63 12.08
N LYS A 132 1.78 7.72 12.48
CA LYS A 132 2.45 8.99 12.76
C LYS A 132 2.91 9.71 11.49
N ARG A 133 2.77 9.07 10.33
CA ARG A 133 3.23 9.59 9.04
C ARG A 133 2.14 10.38 8.34
N THR A 134 2.56 11.37 7.56
CA THR A 134 1.65 12.29 6.86
C THR A 134 0.84 11.64 5.74
N TRP A 135 1.28 10.49 5.22
CA TRP A 135 0.61 9.73 4.16
C TRP A 135 -0.30 8.60 4.70
N THR A 136 -0.42 8.45 6.02
CA THR A 136 -1.15 7.34 6.64
C THR A 136 -2.15 7.87 7.67
N THR A 137 -3.36 7.32 7.67
CA THR A 137 -4.37 7.57 8.71
C THR A 137 -4.37 6.44 9.76
N ALA A 138 -5.08 6.65 10.87
CA ALA A 138 -5.25 5.59 11.88
C ALA A 138 -5.90 4.33 11.31
N ASN A 139 -6.94 4.49 10.47
CA ASN A 139 -7.63 3.39 9.81
C ASN A 139 -6.75 2.72 8.76
N ALA A 140 -6.04 3.49 7.92
CA ALA A 140 -5.10 2.95 6.94
C ALA A 140 -4.05 2.04 7.62
N GLY A 141 -3.45 2.51 8.72
CA GLY A 141 -2.49 1.69 9.48
C GLY A 141 -3.09 0.44 10.12
N LEU A 142 -4.36 0.50 10.55
CA LEU A 142 -5.10 -0.67 11.03
C LEU A 142 -5.32 -1.68 9.89
N TYR A 143 -5.83 -1.22 8.75
CA TYR A 143 -6.08 -2.08 7.59
C TYR A 143 -4.80 -2.72 7.06
N ALA A 144 -3.72 -1.97 6.95
CA ALA A 144 -2.40 -2.48 6.54
C ALA A 144 -1.90 -3.60 7.47
N ARG A 145 -2.01 -3.42 8.80
CA ARG A 145 -1.65 -4.46 9.77
C ARG A 145 -2.51 -5.71 9.63
N GLU A 146 -3.81 -5.55 9.42
CA GLU A 146 -4.70 -6.69 9.22
C GLU A 146 -4.40 -7.44 7.93
N ILE A 147 -4.12 -6.75 6.83
CA ILE A 147 -3.73 -7.38 5.57
C ILE A 147 -2.46 -8.21 5.76
N LEU A 148 -1.43 -7.63 6.37
CA LEU A 148 -0.16 -8.32 6.63
C LEU A 148 -0.35 -9.54 7.52
N ARG A 149 -1.21 -9.45 8.55
CA ARG A 149 -1.50 -10.58 9.45
C ARG A 149 -2.21 -11.73 8.73
N HIS A 150 -3.12 -11.44 7.79
CA HIS A 150 -3.83 -12.48 7.04
C HIS A 150 -2.98 -13.05 5.89
N SER A 151 -2.07 -12.25 5.33
CA SER A 151 -1.25 -12.66 4.18
C SER A 151 0.03 -13.39 4.61
N LEU A 152 0.54 -13.13 5.82
CA LEU A 152 1.73 -13.75 6.37
C LEU A 152 1.37 -14.71 7.50
N GLU A 153 1.33 -16.00 7.19
CA GLU A 153 1.32 -17.05 8.22
C GLU A 153 2.58 -16.99 9.08
N ASP A 154 2.49 -17.36 10.36
CA ASP A 154 3.60 -17.23 11.32
C ASP A 154 4.91 -17.92 10.85
N ALA A 155 4.80 -19.05 10.15
CA ALA A 155 5.94 -19.78 9.60
C ALA A 155 6.65 -19.01 8.46
N HIS A 156 5.89 -18.34 7.61
CA HIS A 156 6.40 -17.58 6.46
C HIS A 156 6.82 -16.16 6.84
N LYS A 157 6.20 -15.60 7.89
CA LYS A 157 6.44 -14.25 8.40
C LYS A 157 7.88 -14.00 8.78
N GLN A 158 8.54 -14.94 9.47
CA GLN A 158 9.94 -14.77 9.87
C GLN A 158 10.88 -14.78 8.65
N ALA A 159 10.64 -15.68 7.69
CA ALA A 159 11.41 -15.75 6.46
C ALA A 159 11.23 -14.50 5.59
N PHE A 160 10.00 -13.96 5.53
CA PHE A 160 9.69 -12.69 4.88
C PHE A 160 10.45 -11.54 5.55
N ILE A 161 10.40 -11.42 6.88
CA ILE A 161 11.11 -10.36 7.60
C ILE A 161 12.62 -10.45 7.35
N SER A 162 13.24 -11.62 7.51
CA SER A 162 14.70 -11.76 7.38
C SER A 162 15.16 -11.56 5.94
N SER A 163 14.59 -12.30 5.00
CA SER A 163 15.14 -12.45 3.65
C SER A 163 14.63 -11.36 2.70
N VAL A 164 13.33 -11.04 2.81
CA VAL A 164 12.69 -10.08 1.90
C VAL A 164 12.88 -8.66 2.44
N VAL A 165 12.52 -8.41 3.70
CA VAL A 165 12.56 -7.07 4.27
C VAL A 165 13.99 -6.66 4.64
N LEU A 166 14.66 -7.38 5.53
CA LEU A 166 15.97 -6.96 6.04
C LEU A 166 17.07 -7.09 4.98
N GLU A 167 17.19 -8.25 4.34
CA GLU A 167 18.23 -8.51 3.35
C GLU A 167 17.92 -7.92 1.96
N GLY A 168 16.69 -8.09 1.48
CA GLY A 168 16.28 -7.68 0.13
C GLY A 168 15.96 -6.19 0.00
N PHE A 169 15.32 -5.59 1.00
CA PHE A 169 14.82 -4.22 0.92
C PHE A 169 15.65 -3.22 1.73
N ILE A 170 15.88 -3.48 3.02
CA ILE A 170 16.54 -2.54 3.93
C ILE A 170 18.06 -2.48 3.71
N ARG A 171 18.74 -3.64 3.67
CA ARG A 171 20.21 -3.69 3.54
C ARG A 171 20.74 -2.95 2.30
N PRO A 172 20.15 -3.05 1.10
CA PRO A 172 20.64 -2.30 -0.07
C PRO A 172 20.55 -0.79 0.10
N ILE A 173 19.51 -0.28 0.77
CA ILE A 173 19.32 1.16 1.03
C ILE A 173 20.50 1.70 1.85
N PHE A 174 20.94 0.96 2.88
CA PHE A 174 22.05 1.35 3.74
C PHE A 174 23.44 0.96 3.21
N SER A 175 23.53 -0.02 2.32
CA SER A 175 24.81 -0.45 1.73
C SER A 175 25.24 0.47 0.57
N ARG A 176 24.28 0.98 -0.22
CA ARG A 176 24.56 1.93 -1.31
C ARG A 176 24.96 3.32 -0.82
N THR A 177 24.74 3.64 0.46
CA THR A 177 25.19 4.91 1.07
C THR A 177 26.67 4.93 1.46
N SER A 178 27.49 4.05 0.88
CA SER A 178 28.95 4.06 1.00
C SER A 178 29.49 5.37 0.40
N SER A 179 29.58 6.42 1.23
CA SER A 179 30.11 7.71 0.81
C SER A 179 31.58 7.54 0.42
N SER A 180 31.95 7.95 -0.81
CA SER A 180 33.37 8.07 -1.23
C SER A 180 34.18 9.04 -0.37
N ARG A 181 33.51 9.85 0.47
CA ARG A 181 34.15 10.72 1.46
C ARG A 181 34.58 9.99 2.72
N LEU A 182 34.25 8.72 2.90
CA LEU A 182 34.63 7.94 4.06
C LEU A 182 35.47 6.75 3.60
N THR A 183 36.70 6.68 4.11
CA THR A 183 37.51 5.46 3.99
C THR A 183 36.80 4.32 4.74
N SER A 184 37.15 3.06 4.42
CA SER A 184 36.65 1.86 5.13
C SER A 184 36.85 1.89 6.66
N THR A 185 37.63 2.85 7.17
CA THR A 185 37.88 3.10 8.60
C THR A 185 36.99 4.19 9.22
N GLY A 186 36.04 4.75 8.46
CA GLY A 186 35.17 5.85 8.91
C GLY A 186 35.86 7.23 8.97
N ARG A 187 37.12 7.34 8.53
CA ARG A 187 37.84 8.62 8.41
C ARG A 187 37.52 9.31 7.09
N LYS A 188 37.48 10.64 7.10
CA LYS A 188 37.34 11.45 5.88
C LYS A 188 38.41 11.06 4.85
N ALA A 189 37.99 10.72 3.64
CA ALA A 189 38.88 10.36 2.55
C ALA A 189 39.68 11.59 2.12
N HIS A 190 41.01 11.44 2.10
CA HIS A 190 41.94 12.51 1.74
C HIS A 190 41.93 12.83 0.23
N PHE A 191 41.38 11.91 -0.57
CA PHE A 191 41.14 12.03 -2.00
C PHE A 191 39.66 11.72 -2.25
N ALA A 192 38.77 12.60 -1.79
CA ALA A 192 37.41 12.58 -2.31
C ALA A 192 37.53 12.95 -3.79
N ASP A 193 37.11 12.05 -4.68
CA ASP A 193 37.06 12.33 -6.10
C ASP A 193 35.99 13.42 -6.33
N ASN A 194 36.44 14.68 -6.36
CA ASN A 194 35.58 15.84 -6.59
C ASN A 194 35.05 15.89 -8.04
N SER A 195 35.37 14.93 -8.90
CA SER A 195 34.85 14.86 -10.26
C SER A 195 33.36 14.49 -10.34
N GLN A 196 32.80 13.91 -9.28
CA GLN A 196 31.35 13.66 -9.20
C GLN A 196 30.56 14.88 -8.71
N ASP A 197 31.24 15.99 -8.37
CA ASP A 197 30.66 17.27 -7.94
C ASP A 197 30.63 18.32 -9.08
N GLN A 198 30.88 17.92 -10.35
CA GLN A 198 30.55 18.75 -11.51
C GLN A 198 29.05 18.65 -11.81
N SER A 199 28.26 19.17 -10.87
CA SER A 199 26.96 19.73 -11.19
C SER A 199 27.21 20.87 -12.18
N THR A 200 26.81 20.68 -13.44
CA THR A 200 26.68 21.79 -14.39
C THR A 200 25.86 22.91 -13.73
N PRO A 201 26.34 24.17 -13.73
CA PRO A 201 25.64 25.27 -13.08
C PRO A 201 24.34 25.55 -13.85
N GLY A 202 23.23 25.00 -13.37
CA GLY A 202 21.91 25.20 -13.98
C GLY A 202 20.84 24.15 -13.66
N VAL A 203 21.19 22.97 -13.14
CA VAL A 203 20.19 21.96 -12.76
C VAL A 203 20.07 21.93 -11.24
N SER A 204 18.89 22.29 -10.75
CA SER A 204 18.51 22.27 -9.33
C SER A 204 18.87 20.93 -8.68
N ALA A 205 19.72 20.99 -7.66
CA ALA A 205 20.23 19.87 -6.85
C ALA A 205 19.19 19.21 -5.92
N ASP A 206 17.93 19.24 -6.34
CA ASP A 206 16.75 18.76 -5.62
C ASP A 206 15.98 17.73 -6.45
N THR A 207 16.68 17.03 -7.34
CA THR A 207 16.15 15.87 -8.06
C THR A 207 16.39 14.61 -7.23
N ASP A 208 15.34 13.78 -7.14
CA ASP A 208 15.26 12.53 -6.36
C ASP A 208 16.45 11.58 -6.59
N ASP A 209 17.08 11.65 -7.78
CA ASP A 209 18.25 10.87 -8.17
C ASP A 209 19.52 11.19 -7.36
N ALA A 210 19.70 12.42 -6.89
CA ALA A 210 20.94 12.82 -6.20
C ALA A 210 20.96 12.37 -4.73
N LYS A 211 19.79 12.18 -4.11
CA LYS A 211 19.64 11.84 -2.69
C LYS A 211 18.42 10.94 -2.46
N PRO A 212 18.39 9.73 -3.05
CA PRO A 212 17.27 8.80 -2.87
C PRO A 212 17.03 8.45 -1.39
N TRP A 213 18.06 8.63 -0.56
CA TRP A 213 18.00 8.45 0.89
C TRP A 213 17.11 9.47 1.62
N LYS A 214 16.72 10.61 1.07
CA LYS A 214 15.82 11.54 1.80
C LYS A 214 14.34 11.15 1.70
N THR A 215 13.94 10.63 0.54
CA THR A 215 12.55 10.28 0.20
C THR A 215 12.31 8.78 0.45
N THR A 216 13.19 7.91 -0.03
CA THR A 216 13.10 6.44 0.15
C THR A 216 13.26 6.01 1.62
N GLN A 217 14.01 6.75 2.44
CA GLN A 217 14.22 6.36 3.84
C GLN A 217 12.95 6.47 4.68
N THR A 218 12.03 7.39 4.39
CA THR A 218 10.90 7.60 5.31
C THR A 218 9.98 6.39 5.34
N HIS A 219 9.79 5.72 4.21
CA HIS A 219 9.04 4.46 4.09
C HIS A 219 9.88 3.26 4.54
N ALA A 220 11.19 3.24 4.26
CA ALA A 220 12.07 2.19 4.76
C ALA A 220 12.09 2.14 6.30
N ILE A 221 12.02 3.30 6.97
CA ILE A 221 11.95 3.39 8.43
C ILE A 221 10.64 2.80 8.95
N THR A 222 9.50 3.04 8.29
CA THR A 222 8.22 2.46 8.74
C THR A 222 8.17 0.96 8.53
N VAL A 223 8.60 0.47 7.37
CA VAL A 223 8.72 -0.96 7.08
C VAL A 223 9.67 -1.64 8.08
N PHE A 224 10.82 -1.01 8.37
CA PHE A 224 11.77 -1.53 9.35
C PHE A 224 11.20 -1.54 10.78
N SER A 225 10.52 -0.46 11.20
CA SER A 225 9.86 -0.39 12.51
C SER A 225 8.85 -1.52 12.67
N TRP A 226 8.00 -1.72 11.66
CA TRP A 226 7.07 -2.84 11.63
C TRP A 226 7.78 -4.19 11.73
N ALA A 227 8.85 -4.42 10.96
CA ALA A 227 9.60 -5.68 11.00
C ALA A 227 10.18 -5.97 12.40
N VAL A 228 10.70 -4.95 13.08
CA VAL A 228 11.22 -5.06 14.46
C VAL A 228 10.09 -5.41 15.44
N GLU A 229 8.96 -4.68 15.38
CA GLU A 229 7.79 -4.95 16.22
C GLU A 229 7.28 -6.39 16.04
N GLN A 230 7.25 -6.88 14.80
CA GLN A 230 6.80 -8.24 14.49
C GLN A 230 7.79 -9.34 14.90
N SER A 231 9.06 -9.00 15.11
CA SER A 231 10.10 -9.95 15.54
C SER A 231 10.13 -10.13 17.07
N ASP A 232 9.84 -9.07 17.83
CA ASP A 232 9.86 -9.09 19.30
C ASP A 232 8.70 -9.91 19.90
N VAL A 233 7.53 -9.92 19.24
CA VAL A 233 6.35 -10.70 19.65
C VAL A 233 6.64 -12.22 19.69
N GLY A 234 7.62 -12.71 18.94
CA GLY A 234 8.02 -14.13 18.93
C GLY A 234 8.85 -14.58 20.15
N HIS A 235 9.49 -13.66 20.88
CA HIS A 235 10.40 -14.02 21.99
C HIS A 235 9.73 -14.03 23.36
N THR A 236 8.57 -13.40 23.53
CA THR A 236 7.94 -13.23 24.85
C THR A 236 6.93 -14.31 25.24
N SER A 237 6.55 -15.22 24.33
CA SER A 237 5.67 -16.37 24.66
C SER A 237 6.40 -17.60 25.23
N ALA A 238 7.73 -17.57 25.35
CA ALA A 238 8.52 -18.73 25.79
C ALA A 238 8.99 -18.68 27.27
N ILE A 239 8.56 -17.69 28.05
CA ILE A 239 8.87 -17.62 29.48
C ILE A 239 7.56 -17.66 30.26
N LYS A 240 7.13 -18.88 30.61
CA LYS A 240 6.10 -19.13 31.59
C LYS A 240 6.63 -20.13 32.61
#